data_AF-A0A0F9ACQ7-F1
#
_entry.id   AF-A0A0F9ACQ7-F1
#
_cell.length_a   1.000
_cell.length_b   1.000
_cell.length_c   1.000
_cell.angle_alpha   90.00
_cell.angle_beta   90.00
_cell.angle_gamma   90.00
#
_symmetry.space_group_name_H-M   'P 1'
#
loop_
_entity.id
_entity.type
_entity.pdbx_description
1 polymer ?
#
loop_
_entity_poly.entity_id
_entity_poly.type
_entity_poly.pdbx_seq_one_letter_code
_entity_poly.pdbx_strand_id
1 'polypeptide(L)'
;ALCRSATPKAKAPDMAVQQNKVSKSRRNNRRAHDSLTAANPNECSNCGELKRPHHICAACGHYDDAEVVALTEEVDLEDDAA
;
A
#
# COMPACT_ATOMS: atom_id res chain seq x y z
N ALA A 1 -29.74 56.46 -7.26
CA ALA A 1 -30.20 55.23 -7.94
C ALA A 1 -29.57 54.03 -7.24
N LEU A 2 -30.43 53.29 -6.53
CA LEU A 2 -30.29 51.97 -5.93
C LEU A 2 -28.92 51.55 -5.35
N CYS A 3 -28.86 51.59 -4.02
CA CYS A 3 -28.02 50.72 -3.19
C CYS A 3 -28.05 49.30 -3.76
N ARG A 4 -26.90 48.85 -4.27
CA ARG A 4 -26.64 47.45 -4.56
C ARG A 4 -26.74 46.69 -3.23
N SER A 5 -27.83 45.96 -3.06
CA SER A 5 -28.07 45.05 -1.95
C SER A 5 -26.90 44.07 -1.85
N ALA A 6 -26.07 44.28 -0.83
CA ALA A 6 -25.10 43.28 -0.39
C ALA A 6 -25.89 42.04 0.02
N THR A 7 -25.79 40.97 -0.75
CA THR A 7 -26.34 39.67 -0.35
C THR A 7 -25.65 39.24 0.95
N PRO A 8 -26.41 38.76 1.95
CA PRO A 8 -25.85 38.40 3.23
C PRO A 8 -24.92 37.21 3.02
N LYS A 9 -23.65 37.44 3.34
CA LYS A 9 -22.56 36.47 3.37
C LYS A 9 -23.07 35.21 4.07
N ALA A 10 -23.32 34.16 3.29
CA ALA A 10 -23.89 32.91 3.80
C ALA A 10 -23.04 32.42 4.97
N LYS A 11 -23.74 32.18 6.08
CA LYS A 11 -23.25 31.75 7.39
C LYS A 11 -22.17 30.67 7.24
N ALA A 12 -20.94 30.98 7.65
CA ALA A 12 -19.88 29.97 7.75
C ALA A 12 -20.34 28.91 8.78
N PRO A 13 -20.20 27.60 8.49
CA PRO A 13 -20.46 26.57 9.48
C PRO A 13 -19.53 26.77 10.69
N ASP A 14 -19.97 26.34 11.88
CA ASP A 14 -19.30 26.52 13.19
C ASP A 14 -17.92 25.80 13.30
N MET A 15 -17.44 25.27 12.17
CA MET A 15 -16.19 24.55 12.01
C MET A 15 -15.37 25.24 10.93
N ALA A 16 -14.04 25.24 11.07
CA ALA A 16 -13.15 25.84 10.11
C ALA A 16 -13.30 25.18 8.72
N VAL A 17 -13.78 25.96 7.74
CA VAL A 17 -13.93 25.53 6.34
C VAL A 17 -13.11 26.43 5.44
N GLN A 18 -12.56 25.83 4.37
CA GLN A 18 -11.82 26.56 3.34
C GLN A 18 -12.69 27.67 2.73
N GLN A 19 -12.13 28.87 2.59
CA GLN A 19 -12.84 30.00 1.99
C GLN A 19 -13.01 29.83 0.47
N ASN A 20 -12.04 29.15 -0.18
CA ASN A 20 -12.01 28.99 -1.64
C ASN A 20 -11.69 27.54 -2.02
N LYS A 21 -12.09 27.15 -3.24
CA LYS A 21 -11.76 25.85 -3.82
C LYS A 21 -10.25 25.74 -4.09
N VAL A 22 -9.66 24.61 -3.70
CA VAL A 22 -8.27 24.29 -4.04
C VAL A 22 -8.13 24.06 -5.55
N SER A 23 -7.20 24.77 -6.19
CA SER A 23 -6.94 24.63 -7.64
C SER A 23 -6.37 23.24 -7.97
N LYS A 24 -6.56 22.79 -9.23
CA LYS A 24 -6.03 21.50 -9.71
C LYS A 24 -4.51 21.42 -9.52
N SER A 25 -3.78 22.49 -9.81
CA SER A 25 -2.32 22.57 -9.63
C SER A 25 -1.92 22.41 -8.16
N ARG A 26 -2.53 23.13 -7.21
CA ARG A 26 -2.20 23.02 -5.78
C ARG A 26 -2.51 21.64 -5.22
N ARG A 27 -3.61 21.02 -5.64
CA ARG A 27 -3.95 19.64 -5.27
C ARG A 27 -2.92 18.65 -5.82
N ASN A 28 -2.57 18.79 -7.10
CA ASN A 28 -1.64 17.86 -7.76
C ASN A 28 -0.22 17.99 -7.22
N ASN A 29 0.27 19.21 -6.94
CA ASN A 29 1.57 19.42 -6.30
C ASN A 29 1.63 18.77 -4.91
N ARG A 30 0.55 18.86 -4.13
CA ARG A 30 0.48 18.16 -2.83
C ARG A 30 0.55 16.64 -3.00
N ARG A 31 -0.15 16.10 -4.01
CA ARG A 31 -0.16 14.66 -4.33
C ARG A 31 1.09 14.17 -5.08
N ALA A 32 2.01 15.05 -5.46
CA ALA A 32 3.20 14.67 -6.22
C ALA A 32 4.16 13.80 -5.40
N HIS A 33 4.04 13.84 -4.07
CA HIS A 33 4.83 13.03 -3.15
C HIS A 33 4.16 11.69 -2.80
N ASP A 34 2.91 11.47 -3.21
CA ASP A 34 2.13 10.27 -2.89
C ASP A 34 2.45 9.11 -3.86
N SER A 35 3.73 8.88 -4.17
CA SER A 35 4.16 7.80 -5.07
C SER A 35 4.48 6.51 -4.32
N LEU A 36 4.10 5.37 -4.89
CA LEU A 36 4.51 4.06 -4.38
C LEU A 36 5.97 3.77 -4.74
N THR A 37 6.70 3.16 -3.81
CA THR A 37 8.05 2.66 -4.05
C THR A 37 8.00 1.20 -4.51
N ALA A 38 8.86 0.85 -5.47
CA ALA A 38 9.01 -0.54 -5.87
C ALA A 38 9.65 -1.38 -4.74
N ALA A 39 9.24 -2.64 -4.63
CA ALA A 39 9.92 -3.59 -3.76
C ALA A 39 11.33 -3.89 -4.29
N ASN A 40 12.25 -4.23 -3.40
CA ASN A 40 13.62 -4.61 -3.74
C ASN A 40 13.79 -6.14 -3.63
N PRO A 41 13.60 -6.91 -4.72
CA PRO A 41 13.87 -8.34 -4.72
C PRO A 41 15.37 -8.62 -4.89
N ASN A 42 15.90 -9.55 -4.10
CA ASN A 42 17.25 -10.08 -4.22
C ASN A 42 17.21 -11.55 -4.65
N GLU A 43 18.23 -12.02 -5.35
CA GLU A 43 18.36 -13.43 -5.73
C GLU A 43 18.58 -14.33 -4.50
N CYS A 44 17.92 -15.48 -4.48
CA CYS A 44 18.16 -16.52 -3.47
C CYS A 44 19.37 -17.37 -3.86
N SER A 45 20.32 -17.54 -2.94
CA SER A 45 21.53 -18.36 -3.14
C SER A 45 21.27 -19.85 -3.38
N ASN A 46 20.15 -20.39 -2.90
CA ASN A 46 19.84 -21.82 -2.98
C ASN A 46 19.07 -22.17 -4.26
N CYS A 47 17.98 -21.45 -4.56
CA CYS A 47 17.11 -21.76 -5.71
C CYS A 47 17.20 -20.78 -6.89
N GLY A 48 17.90 -19.65 -6.76
CA GLY A 48 18.01 -18.63 -7.80
C GLY A 48 16.75 -17.77 -8.01
N GLU A 49 15.66 -18.02 -7.29
CA GLU A 49 14.43 -17.23 -7.37
C GLU A 49 14.56 -15.88 -6.64
N LEU A 50 13.79 -14.88 -7.09
CA LEU A 50 13.75 -13.55 -6.48
C LEU A 50 13.00 -13.59 -5.14
N LYS A 51 13.71 -13.33 -4.05
CA LYS A 51 13.17 -13.25 -2.69
C LYS A 51 13.25 -11.84 -2.11
N ARG A 52 12.45 -11.58 -1.08
CA ARG A 52 12.61 -10.36 -0.28
C ARG A 52 13.86 -10.49 0.62
N PRO A 53 14.66 -9.41 0.77
CA PRO A 53 15.80 -9.39 1.69
C PRO A 53 15.35 -9.68 3.13
N HIS A 54 16.14 -10.45 3.89
CA HIS A 54 15.84 -10.86 5.28
C HIS A 54 14.55 -11.68 5.48
N HIS A 55 13.97 -12.24 4.42
CA HIS A 55 12.86 -13.18 4.50
C HIS A 55 13.27 -14.58 4.05
N ILE A 56 12.53 -15.58 4.56
CA ILE A 56 12.57 -16.97 4.08
C ILE A 56 12.11 -16.96 2.61
N CYS A 57 12.81 -17.72 1.77
CA CYS A 57 12.42 -17.84 0.37
C CYS A 57 11.09 -18.60 0.27
N ALA A 58 10.08 -18.01 -0.38
CA ALA A 58 8.77 -18.65 -0.54
C ALA A 58 8.80 -19.89 -1.44
N ALA A 59 9.78 -19.99 -2.33
CA ALA A 59 9.91 -21.10 -3.27
C ALA A 59 10.59 -22.33 -2.67
N CYS A 60 11.62 -22.15 -1.82
CA CYS A 60 12.38 -23.26 -1.27
C CYS A 60 12.27 -23.41 0.26
N GLY A 61 11.65 -22.50 1.00
CA GLY A 61 11.50 -22.62 2.46
C GLY A 61 12.80 -22.43 3.26
N HIS A 62 13.90 -22.04 2.58
CA HIS A 62 15.21 -21.83 3.19
C HIS A 62 15.47 -20.37 3.57
N TYR A 63 16.20 -20.19 4.68
CA TYR A 63 16.82 -18.92 5.08
C TYR A 63 18.32 -19.18 5.29
N ASP A 64 19.15 -18.46 4.53
CA ASP A 64 20.58 -18.72 4.40
C ASP A 64 20.83 -20.20 4.04
N ASP A 65 21.46 -20.96 4.94
CA ASP A 65 21.80 -22.38 4.76
C ASP A 65 20.86 -23.34 5.50
N ALA A 66 19.89 -22.81 6.26
CA ALA A 66 18.97 -23.62 7.05
C ALA A 66 17.61 -23.77 6.35
N GLU A 67 17.15 -25.02 6.25
CA GLU A 67 15.77 -25.34 5.90
C GLU A 67 14.87 -25.03 7.12
N VAL A 68 13.99 -24.03 6.99
CA VAL A 68 13.14 -23.57 8.09
C VAL A 68 11.71 -24.09 7.97
N VAL A 69 11.25 -24.31 6.73
CA VAL A 69 9.92 -24.84 6.44
C VAL A 69 10.06 -26.02 5.50
N ALA A 70 9.70 -27.21 5.97
CA ALA A 70 9.49 -28.37 5.11
C ALA A 70 8.21 -28.13 4.30
N LEU A 71 8.34 -27.61 3.09
CA LEU A 71 7.19 -27.36 2.19
C LEU A 71 6.70 -28.65 1.50
N THR A 72 7.28 -29.81 1.85
CA THR A 72 6.97 -31.13 1.31
C THR A 72 6.46 -32.09 2.39
N GLU A 73 5.35 -31.73 3.05
CA GLU A 73 4.49 -32.75 3.67
C GLU A 73 3.19 -32.77 2.87
N GLU A 74 3.09 -33.76 1.97
CA GLU A 74 1.83 -34.16 1.37
C GLU A 74 0.93 -34.66 2.50
N VAL A 75 -0.21 -33.99 2.70
CA VAL A 75 -1.23 -34.48 3.63
C VAL A 75 -1.99 -35.58 2.88
N ASP A 76 -1.69 -36.84 3.18
CA ASP A 76 -2.40 -38.03 2.69
C ASP A 76 -3.85 -38.00 3.19
N LEU A 77 -4.76 -37.40 2.42
CA LEU A 77 -6.19 -37.27 2.73
C LEU A 77 -7.01 -38.53 2.37
N GLU A 78 -6.37 -39.68 2.19
CA GLU A 78 -7.03 -40.92 1.74
C GLU A 78 -7.39 -41.89 2.90
N ASP A 79 -6.93 -41.64 4.13
CA ASP A 79 -7.13 -42.56 5.28
C ASP A 79 -8.38 -42.29 6.15
N ASP A 80 -9.12 -41.20 5.97
CA ASP A 80 -10.31 -40.84 6.80
C ASP A 80 -11.68 -41.24 6.21
N ALA A 81 -11.71 -41.99 5.10
CA ALA A 81 -12.93 -42.43 4.43
C ALA A 81 -13.04 -43.97 4.34
N ALA A 82 -13.14 -44.64 5.49
CA ALA A 82 -13.52 -46.05 5.59
C ALA A 82 -14.59 -46.28 6.66
#